data_AF-A0A423USG4-F1
#
_entry.id   AF-A0A423USG4-F1
#
_cell.length_a   1.000
_cell.length_b   1.000
_cell.length_c   1.000
_cell.angle_alpha   90.00
_cell.angle_beta   90.00
_cell.angle_gamma   90.00
#
_symmetry.space_group_name_H-M   'P 1'
#
loop_
_entity.id
_entity.type
_entity.pdbx_description
1 polymer ?
#
loop_
_entity_poly.entity_id
_entity_poly.type
_entity_poly.pdbx_seq_one_letter_code
_entity_poly.pdbx_strand_id
1 'polypeptide(L)' 'IPPQLPTTPNTSPDTPAPRLLMECTDCGRPGRPEALPDGLCRPCRAAHSESRQATSPDPTEVDAVKAHMANLRDLLKAP' A
#
# COMPACT_ATOMS: atom_id res chain seq x y z
N ILE A 1 -43.78 -6.30 20.23
CA ILE A 1 -42.48 -7.03 20.31
C ILE A 1 -41.42 -6.08 19.78
N PRO A 2 -40.43 -5.68 20.59
CA PRO A 2 -39.37 -4.78 20.10
C PRO A 2 -38.44 -5.54 19.13
N PRO A 3 -37.86 -4.86 18.13
CA PRO A 3 -36.91 -5.48 17.21
C PRO A 3 -35.63 -5.87 17.96
N GLN A 4 -35.22 -7.13 17.81
CA GLN A 4 -34.00 -7.66 18.41
C GLN A 4 -32.80 -7.11 17.62
N LEU A 5 -31.82 -6.49 18.28
CA LEU A 5 -30.56 -6.11 17.63
C LEU A 5 -29.71 -7.36 17.33
N PRO A 6 -28.97 -7.40 16.21
CA PRO A 6 -28.03 -8.48 15.94
C PRO A 6 -26.95 -8.54 17.03
N THR A 7 -26.91 -9.64 17.78
CA THR A 7 -25.79 -9.95 18.67
C THR A 7 -24.58 -10.22 17.79
N THR A 8 -23.58 -9.33 17.80
CA THR A 8 -22.29 -9.60 17.18
C THR A 8 -21.70 -10.85 17.84
N PRO A 9 -21.43 -11.94 17.10
CA PRO A 9 -20.74 -13.08 17.68
C PRO A 9 -19.37 -12.59 18.13
N ASN A 10 -19.14 -12.63 19.44
CA ASN A 10 -17.84 -12.42 20.04
C ASN A 10 -16.91 -13.45 19.40
N THR A 11 -16.09 -13.03 18.44
CA THR A 11 -15.16 -13.94 17.77
C THR A 11 -14.15 -14.34 18.82
N SER A 12 -14.33 -15.53 19.39
CA SER A 12 -13.36 -16.11 20.30
C SER A 12 -11.98 -16.05 19.61
N PRO A 13 -10.93 -15.51 20.27
CA PRO A 13 -9.59 -15.44 19.70
C PRO A 13 -8.97 -16.82 19.43
N ASP A 14 -9.67 -17.89 19.77
CA ASP A 14 -9.24 -19.29 19.69
C ASP A 14 -9.57 -19.97 18.35
N THR A 15 -10.30 -19.32 17.44
CA THR A 15 -10.53 -19.90 16.10
C THR A 15 -9.24 -19.77 15.30
N PRO A 16 -8.61 -20.87 14.84
CA PRO A 16 -7.42 -20.77 14.00
C PRO A 16 -7.78 -19.95 12.78
N ALA A 17 -7.10 -18.82 12.57
CA ALA A 17 -7.25 -18.05 11.35
C ALA A 17 -7.15 -19.01 10.15
N PRO A 18 -8.05 -18.91 9.15
CA PRO A 18 -8.00 -19.78 7.99
C PRO A 18 -6.57 -19.76 7.45
N ARG A 19 -5.98 -20.95 7.25
CA ARG A 19 -4.62 -21.11 6.73
C ARG A 19 -4.61 -20.80 5.22
N LEU A 20 -5.07 -19.62 4.86
CA LEU A 20 -5.11 -19.13 3.50
C LEU A 20 -3.67 -18.95 3.04
N LEU A 21 -3.34 -19.53 1.88
CA LEU A 21 -2.12 -19.22 1.16
C LEU A 21 -2.43 -18.08 0.20
N MET A 22 -1.52 -17.11 0.14
CA MET A 22 -1.47 -16.06 -0.86
C MET A 22 -0.21 -16.23 -1.69
N GLU A 23 -0.21 -15.68 -2.90
CA GLU A 23 0.93 -15.74 -3.81
C GLU A 23 1.58 -14.37 -3.96
N CYS A 24 2.90 -14.36 -4.13
CA CYS A 24 3.63 -13.13 -4.44
C CYS A 24 3.16 -12.58 -5.78
N THR A 25 2.77 -11.31 -5.81
CA THR A 25 2.24 -10.68 -7.03
C THR A 25 3.30 -10.50 -8.12
N ASP A 26 4.58 -10.58 -7.75
CA ASP A 26 5.71 -10.47 -8.69
C ASP A 26 6.21 -11.85 -9.16
N CYS A 27 6.50 -12.76 -8.22
CA CYS A 27 7.15 -14.04 -8.53
C CYS A 27 6.28 -15.29 -8.33
N GLY A 28 5.02 -15.14 -7.92
CA GLY A 28 4.08 -16.25 -7.71
C GLY A 28 4.37 -17.14 -6.49
N ARG A 29 5.38 -16.83 -5.68
CA ARG A 29 5.74 -17.70 -4.54
C ARG A 29 4.59 -17.77 -3.52
N PRO A 30 4.08 -18.96 -3.18
CA PRO A 30 3.04 -19.11 -2.17
C PRO A 30 3.59 -18.84 -0.76
N GLY A 31 2.76 -18.24 0.09
CA GLY A 31 3.09 -17.97 1.48
C GLY A 31 1.87 -17.54 2.29
N ARG A 32 2.07 -17.34 3.59
CA ARG A 32 1.02 -16.80 4.47
C ARG A 32 0.85 -15.30 4.21
N PRO A 33 -0.34 -14.72 4.41
CA PRO A 33 -0.58 -13.29 4.23
C PRO A 33 0.45 -12.41 4.96
N GLU A 34 0.87 -12.79 6.17
CA GLU A 34 1.84 -12.04 6.97
C GLU A 34 3.26 -12.08 6.39
N ALA A 35 3.58 -13.09 5.58
CA ALA A 35 4.87 -13.21 4.89
C ALA A 35 4.93 -12.40 3.59
N LEU A 36 3.77 -11.88 3.13
CA LEU A 36 3.61 -11.07 1.93
C LEU A 36 3.01 -9.69 2.27
N PRO A 37 3.69 -8.86 3.09
CA PRO A 37 3.27 -7.47 3.25
C PRO A 37 3.32 -6.78 1.89
N ASP A 38 2.29 -5.99 1.60
CA ASP A 38 2.05 -5.35 0.30
C ASP A 38 1.89 -6.34 -0.88
N GLY A 39 1.63 -7.62 -0.60
CA GLY A 39 1.54 -8.67 -1.62
C GLY A 39 2.89 -9.15 -2.14
N LEU A 40 4.00 -8.71 -1.55
CA LEU A 40 5.35 -9.05 -2.01
C LEU A 40 6.11 -9.87 -0.98
N CYS A 41 6.71 -10.98 -1.44
CA CYS A 41 7.65 -11.74 -0.62
C CYS A 41 8.90 -10.89 -0.29
N ARG A 42 9.59 -11.22 0.82
CA ARG A 42 10.77 -10.47 1.29
C ARG A 42 11.78 -10.09 0.20
N PRO A 43 12.29 -11.02 -0.65
CA PRO A 43 13.28 -10.66 -1.66
C PRO A 43 12.73 -9.69 -2.73
N CYS A 44 11.52 -9.92 -3.25
CA CYS A 44 10.90 -9.01 -4.22
C CYS A 44 10.68 -7.62 -3.60
N ARG A 45 10.18 -7.55 -2.36
CA ARG A 45 10.01 -6.27 -1.66
C ARG A 45 11.33 -5.51 -1.48
N ALA A 46 12.43 -6.20 -1.20
CA ALA A 46 13.76 -5.58 -1.12
C ALA A 46 14.18 -5.01 -2.48
N ALA A 47 14.07 -5.79 -3.55
CA ALA A 47 14.40 -5.33 -4.91
C ALA A 47 13.56 -4.11 -5.35
N HIS A 48 12.27 -4.08 -5.01
CA HIS A 48 11.39 -2.92 -5.26
C HIS A 48 11.74 -1.69 -4.40
N SER A 49 12.34 -1.89 -3.23
CA SER A 49 12.78 -0.78 -2.37
C SER A 49 14.06 -0.15 -2.91
N GLU A 50 15.01 -1.00 -3.31
CA GLU A 50 16.26 -0.57 -3.96
C GLU A 50 15.98 0.15 -5.28
N SER A 51 15.06 -0.37 -6.11
CA SER A 51 14.68 0.29 -7.37
C SER A 51 14.03 1.66 -7.13
N ARG A 52 13.16 1.78 -6.11
CA ARG A 52 12.57 3.07 -5.70
C ARG A 52 13.62 4.05 -5.15
N GLN A 53 14.63 3.57 -4.45
CA GLN A 53 15.72 4.42 -3.96
C GLN A 53 16.60 4.90 -5.12
N ALA A 54 16.87 4.04 -6.10
CA ALA A 54 17.61 4.41 -7.31
C ALA A 54 16.83 5.40 -8.20
N THR A 55 15.50 5.38 -8.17
CA THR A 55 14.61 6.30 -8.90
C THR A 55 14.05 7.41 -8.03
N SER A 56 14.59 7.63 -6.83
CA SER A 56 14.19 8.79 -6.02
C SER A 56 14.54 10.05 -6.82
N PRO A 57 13.57 10.93 -7.11
CA PRO A 57 13.81 12.12 -7.90
C PRO A 57 14.86 12.99 -7.20
N ASP A 58 15.72 13.59 -8.00
CA ASP A 58 16.74 14.49 -7.47
C ASP A 58 16.06 15.69 -6.80
N PRO A 59 16.57 16.20 -5.66
CA PRO A 59 15.98 17.35 -4.98
C PRO A 59 15.74 18.56 -5.89
N THR A 60 16.61 18.80 -6.88
CA THR A 60 16.46 19.90 -7.86
C THR A 60 15.31 19.66 -8.83
N GLU A 61 15.06 18.40 -9.21
CA GLU A 61 13.89 18.01 -10.02
C GLU A 61 12.60 18.25 -9.22
N VAL A 62 12.59 17.89 -7.94
CA VAL A 62 11.44 18.14 -7.05
C VAL A 62 11.15 19.64 -6.93
N ASP A 63 12.17 20.48 -6.78
CA ASP A 63 12.01 21.93 -6.72
C ASP A 63 11.55 22.52 -8.06
N ALA A 64 12.05 22.00 -9.19
CA ALA A 64 11.59 22.40 -10.51
C ALA A 64 10.09 22.08 -10.72
N VAL A 65 9.64 20.89 -10.30
CA VAL A 65 8.21 20.51 -10.33
C VAL A 65 7.39 21.45 -9.45
N LYS A 66 7.86 21.80 -8.24
CA LYS A 66 7.16 22.75 -7.36
C LYS A 66 7.02 24.12 -7.99
N ALA A 67 8.09 24.66 -8.57
CA ALA A 67 8.08 25.96 -9.24
C ALA A 67 7.12 25.95 -10.43
N HIS A 68 7.13 24.87 -11.22
CA HIS A 68 6.21 24.72 -12.35
C HIS A 68 4.74 24.70 -11.90
N MET A 69 4.43 23.93 -10.86
CA MET A 69 3.06 23.85 -10.29
C MET A 69 2.60 25.15 -9.62
N ALA A 70 3.53 25.96 -9.11
CA ALA A 70 3.23 27.31 -8.62
C ALA A 70 2.84 28.23 -9.78
N ASN A 71 3.66 28.28 -10.83
CA ASN A 71 3.39 29.07 -12.03
C ASN A 71 2.04 28.70 -12.68
N LEU A 72 1.74 27.40 -12.82
CA LEU A 72 0.45 26.95 -13.35
C LEU A 72 -0.73 27.48 -12.53
N ARG A 73 -0.63 27.47 -11.19
CA ARG A 73 -1.67 28.01 -10.31
C ARG A 73 -1.82 29.52 -10.46
N ASP A 74 -0.73 30.24 -10.60
CA ASP A 74 -0.77 31.70 -10.79
C ASP A 74 -1.44 32.07 -12.10
N LEU A 75 -1.13 31.34 -13.19
CA LEU A 75 -1.79 31.50 -14.49
C LEU A 75 -3.29 31.21 -14.42
N LEU A 76 -3.69 30.16 -13.70
CA LEU A 76 -5.11 29.81 -13.49
C LEU A 76 -5.86 30.82 -12.61
N LYS A 77 -5.15 31.63 -11.83
CA LYS A 77 -5.73 32.62 -10.91
C LYS A 77 -5.77 34.04 -11.50
N ALA A 78 -5.08 34.27 -12.61
CA ALA A 78 -5.21 35.49 -13.38
C ALA A 78 -6.64 35.56 -14.00
N PRO A 79 -7.32 36.73 -13.92
CA PRO A 79 -8.70 36.91 -14.38
C PRO A 79 -8.85 36.85 -15.90
#